data_AF-A0AAN9J2W2-F1
#
_entry.id   AF-A0AAN9J2W2-F1
#
_cell.length_a   1.000
_cell.length_b   1.000
_cell.length_c   1.000
_cell.angle_alpha   90.00
_cell.angle_beta   90.00
_cell.angle_gamma   90.00
#
_symmetry.space_group_name_H-M   'P 1'
#
loop_
_entity.id
_entity.type
_entity.pdbx_description
1 polymer ?
#
loop_
_entity_poly.entity_id
_entity_poly.type
_entity_poly.pdbx_seq_one_letter_code
_entity_poly.pdbx_strand_id
1 'polypeptide(L)'
;MANKPLEIPIPIPSLCKVKVHHSICLELQGFIDRILQIILAIESFRPNCELAIQALCSLHFTLDKAKSVIKDCSESSKLYLAITSHKIFSRCEKIRNAFKLYLDQIQHVVPIPLAAKISAILHDLRDLKFSLESAEGDARKVVLSLFEKDLSDSASIENAELVAIQTATSRLGIVSQFALLVEKATLKRQLDKANYTNQKEKGLLEYLLYLLIKHGKIICQFQNGSHSLQHEYHHQSIKQDLLVDEAMSENQVNGSIDPKAGDLGLLS
;
A
#
# COMPACT_ATOMS: atom_id res chain seq x y z
N MET A 1 -39.55 12.44 32.26
CA MET A 1 -38.62 11.56 31.53
C MET A 1 -38.43 12.14 30.14
N ALA A 2 -37.31 12.82 29.89
CA ALA A 2 -37.05 13.49 28.62
C ALA A 2 -36.16 12.59 27.75
N ASN A 3 -36.65 12.26 26.55
CA ASN A 3 -35.93 11.47 25.56
C ASN A 3 -34.70 12.26 25.06
N LYS A 4 -33.51 11.76 25.36
CA LYS A 4 -32.25 12.24 24.80
C LYS A 4 -32.17 11.78 23.34
N PRO A 5 -31.87 12.67 22.36
CA PRO A 5 -31.65 12.23 21.00
C PRO A 5 -30.44 11.30 20.97
N LEU A 6 -30.62 10.12 20.38
CA LEU A 6 -29.55 9.20 20.07
C LEU A 6 -28.74 9.83 18.93
N GLU A 7 -27.66 10.54 19.27
CA GLU A 7 -26.64 10.92 18.30
C GLU A 7 -26.06 9.64 17.72
N ILE A 8 -26.52 9.28 16.53
CA ILE A 8 -25.91 8.23 15.72
C ILE A 8 -24.53 8.76 15.32
N PRO A 9 -23.42 8.15 15.76
CA PRO A 9 -22.12 8.55 15.28
C PRO A 9 -22.09 8.29 13.78
N ILE A 10 -22.01 9.37 12.98
CA ILE A 10 -21.73 9.27 11.56
C ILE A 10 -20.40 8.51 11.46
N PRO A 11 -20.35 7.34 10.80
CA PRO A 11 -19.11 6.60 10.68
C PRO A 11 -18.11 7.48 9.93
N ILE A 12 -17.10 7.98 10.64
CA ILE A 12 -15.94 8.63 10.04
C ILE A 12 -15.38 7.62 9.05
N PRO A 13 -15.18 7.98 7.76
CA PRO A 13 -14.68 7.05 6.76
C PRO A 13 -13.41 6.38 7.28
N SER A 14 -13.50 5.07 7.51
CA SER A 14 -12.40 4.26 8.02
C SER A 14 -11.16 4.55 7.19
N LEU A 15 -10.01 4.68 7.85
CA LEU A 15 -8.68 4.71 7.25
C LEU A 15 -8.60 3.66 6.13
N CYS A 16 -8.87 4.06 4.88
CA CYS A 16 -8.98 3.15 3.76
C CYS A 16 -7.58 2.66 3.40
N LYS A 17 -7.07 1.64 4.10
CA LYS A 17 -5.87 0.86 3.74
C LYS A 17 -4.76 1.70 3.10
N VAL A 18 -4.32 2.77 3.79
CA VAL A 18 -3.18 3.58 3.36
C VAL A 18 -2.02 2.64 3.10
N LYS A 19 -1.54 2.60 1.86
CA LYS A 19 -0.65 1.55 1.39
C LYS A 19 0.82 1.82 1.76
N VAL A 20 1.18 3.09 1.80
CA VAL A 20 2.49 3.69 2.12
C VAL A 20 2.24 5.11 2.66
N HIS A 21 3.22 5.74 3.31
CA HIS A 21 3.09 6.99 4.07
C HIS A 21 2.11 6.88 5.25
N HIS A 22 2.08 5.72 5.90
CA HIS A 22 1.09 5.43 6.94
C HIS A 22 1.15 6.43 8.09
N SER A 23 2.35 6.68 8.63
CA SER A 23 2.58 7.64 9.69
C SER A 23 2.12 9.05 9.32
N ILE A 24 2.48 9.53 8.12
CA ILE A 24 2.08 10.85 7.62
C ILE A 24 0.56 10.97 7.53
N CYS A 25 -0.11 9.96 6.97
CA CYS A 25 -1.56 9.98 6.82
C CYS A 25 -2.28 9.86 8.15
N LEU A 26 -1.74 9.09 9.10
CA LEU A 26 -2.29 8.93 10.44
C LEU A 26 -2.24 10.24 11.22
N GLU A 27 -1.08 10.92 11.22
CA GLU A 27 -0.92 12.23 11.85
C GLU A 27 -1.88 13.25 11.24
N LEU A 28 -1.93 13.32 9.90
CA LEU A 28 -2.83 14.23 9.21
C LEU A 28 -4.30 13.94 9.53
N GLN A 29 -4.71 12.68 9.59
CA GLN A 29 -6.05 12.27 9.98
C GLN A 29 -6.38 12.70 11.41
N GLY A 30 -5.43 12.53 12.35
CA GLY A 30 -5.59 12.98 13.73
C GLY A 30 -5.90 14.47 13.82
N PHE A 31 -5.23 15.31 13.01
CA PHE A 31 -5.56 16.74 12.95
C PHE A 31 -6.91 17.02 12.30
N ILE A 32 -7.26 16.31 11.21
CA ILE A 32 -8.58 16.43 10.58
C ILE A 32 -9.68 16.15 11.62
N ASP A 33 -9.58 15.05 12.35
CA ASP A 33 -10.59 14.64 13.33
C ASP A 33 -10.72 15.68 14.45
N ARG A 34 -9.60 16.13 15.02
CA ARG A 34 -9.58 17.14 16.08
C ARG A 34 -10.18 18.47 15.64
N ILE A 35 -9.90 18.91 14.40
CA ILE A 35 -10.45 20.15 13.86
C ILE A 35 -11.96 19.98 13.62
N LEU A 36 -12.40 18.85 13.07
CA LEU A 36 -13.83 18.56 12.88
C LEU A 36 -14.61 18.55 14.20
N GLN A 37 -14.00 18.11 15.31
CA GLN A 37 -14.63 18.16 16.63
C GLN A 37 -14.89 19.58 17.14
N ILE A 38 -14.15 20.58 16.67
CA ILE A 38 -14.32 21.98 17.09
C ILE A 38 -15.03 22.85 16.05
N ILE A 39 -15.11 22.41 14.79
CA ILE A 39 -15.61 23.25 13.68
C ILE A 39 -17.07 23.65 13.86
N LEU A 40 -17.92 22.73 14.33
CA LEU A 40 -19.34 23.02 14.61
C LEU A 40 -19.51 24.07 15.72
N ALA A 41 -18.63 24.05 16.73
CA ALA A 41 -18.66 25.03 17.80
C ALA A 41 -18.19 26.42 17.31
N ILE A 42 -17.20 26.46 16.41
CA ILE A 42 -16.75 27.70 15.75
C ILE A 42 -17.89 28.28 14.90
N GLU A 43 -18.56 27.45 14.10
CA GLU A 43 -19.71 27.86 13.27
C GLU A 43 -20.88 28.37 14.09
N SER A 44 -21.19 27.68 15.20
CA SER A 44 -22.29 28.04 16.11
C SER A 44 -22.07 29.41 16.76
N PHE A 45 -20.81 29.80 16.97
CA PHE A 45 -20.46 31.13 17.47
C PHE A 45 -20.73 32.26 16.45
N ARG A 46 -20.91 31.92 15.16
CA ARG A 46 -21.18 32.85 14.04
C ARG A 46 -20.16 33.99 13.99
N PRO A 47 -18.93 33.72 13.50
CA PRO A 47 -17.92 34.76 13.33
C PRO A 47 -18.50 35.92 12.51
N ASN A 48 -18.49 37.13 13.07
CA ASN A 48 -19.15 38.30 12.49
C ASN A 48 -18.19 39.25 11.78
N CYS A 49 -16.88 38.98 11.80
CA CYS A 49 -15.89 39.74 11.06
C CYS A 49 -15.48 39.01 9.77
N GLU A 50 -15.29 39.78 8.69
CA GLU A 50 -14.97 39.26 7.36
C GLU A 50 -13.74 38.36 7.36
N LEU A 51 -12.69 38.76 8.08
CA LEU A 51 -11.47 37.97 8.24
C LEU A 51 -11.73 36.59 8.85
N ALA A 52 -12.57 36.50 9.89
CA ALA A 52 -12.86 35.22 10.53
C ALA A 52 -13.76 34.33 9.68
N ILE A 53 -14.71 34.92 8.96
CA ILE A 53 -15.54 34.19 7.99
C ILE A 53 -14.64 33.59 6.89
N GLN A 54 -13.74 34.40 6.34
CA GLN A 54 -12.79 33.93 5.33
C GLN A 54 -11.85 32.85 5.86
N ALA A 55 -11.37 32.98 7.11
CA ALA A 55 -10.53 31.97 7.76
C ALA A 55 -11.28 30.66 7.93
N LEU A 56 -12.54 30.69 8.36
CA LEU A 56 -13.39 29.49 8.52
C LEU A 56 -13.67 28.80 7.18
N CYS A 57 -14.01 29.56 6.14
CA CYS A 57 -14.17 29.01 4.78
C CYS A 57 -12.88 28.36 4.27
N SER A 58 -11.74 29.02 4.52
CA SER A 58 -10.43 28.49 4.10
C SER A 58 -10.01 27.26 4.91
N LEU A 59 -10.42 27.17 6.17
CA LEU A 59 -10.22 26.00 7.03
C LEU A 59 -10.97 24.78 6.46
N HIS A 60 -12.24 24.94 6.07
CA HIS A 60 -13.03 23.89 5.41
C HIS A 60 -12.36 23.41 4.11
N PHE A 61 -11.96 24.33 3.25
CA PHE A 61 -11.25 23.97 2.01
C PHE A 61 -9.93 23.23 2.29
N THR A 62 -9.23 23.61 3.37
CA THR A 62 -8.00 22.93 3.79
C THR A 62 -8.28 21.53 4.32
N LEU A 63 -9.38 21.32 5.04
CA LEU A 63 -9.84 19.98 5.46
C LEU A 63 -10.11 19.08 4.25
N ASP A 64 -10.78 19.60 3.22
CA ASP A 64 -11.06 18.83 2.00
C ASP A 64 -9.77 18.48 1.24
N LYS A 65 -8.81 19.40 1.17
CA LYS A 65 -7.47 19.13 0.64
C LYS A 65 -6.74 18.04 1.44
N ALA A 66 -6.84 18.08 2.77
CA ALA A 66 -6.22 17.10 3.66
C ALA A 66 -6.81 15.69 3.42
N LYS A 67 -8.14 15.58 3.37
CA LYS A 67 -8.84 14.34 3.02
C LYS A 67 -8.45 13.84 1.62
N SER A 68 -8.30 14.75 0.66
CA SER A 68 -7.86 14.39 -0.70
C SER A 68 -6.43 13.82 -0.70
N VAL A 69 -5.50 14.34 0.10
CA VAL A 69 -4.14 13.77 0.19
C VAL A 69 -4.18 12.33 0.73
N ILE A 70 -4.96 12.07 1.78
CA ILE A 70 -5.10 10.72 2.37
C ILE A 70 -5.72 9.76 1.34
N LYS A 71 -6.73 10.22 0.60
CA LYS A 71 -7.34 9.45 -0.49
C LYS A 71 -6.32 9.12 -1.59
N ASP A 72 -5.53 10.10 -2.02
CA ASP A 72 -4.50 9.89 -3.04
C ASP A 72 -3.45 8.86 -2.58
N CYS A 73 -3.05 8.88 -1.31
CA CYS A 73 -2.11 7.91 -0.72
C CYS A 73 -2.71 6.49 -0.63
N SER A 74 -4.04 6.38 -0.57
CA SER A 74 -4.74 5.10 -0.51
C SER A 74 -4.99 4.50 -1.89
N GLU A 75 -5.25 5.34 -2.89
CA GLU A 75 -5.62 4.90 -4.24
C GLU A 75 -4.43 4.73 -5.19
N SER A 76 -3.30 5.37 -4.92
CA SER A 76 -2.12 5.32 -5.79
C SER A 76 -1.30 4.03 -5.62
N SER A 77 -0.38 3.81 -6.55
CA SER A 77 0.63 2.75 -6.51
C SER A 77 1.60 3.00 -5.35
N LYS A 78 1.96 1.93 -4.64
CA LYS A 78 2.98 1.99 -3.58
C LYS A 78 4.33 2.46 -4.12
N LEU A 79 4.76 1.90 -5.25
CA LEU A 79 6.01 2.28 -5.92
C LEU A 79 6.01 3.76 -6.31
N TYR A 80 4.92 4.21 -6.96
CA TYR A 80 4.78 5.61 -7.34
C TYR A 80 4.85 6.54 -6.13
N LEU A 81 4.11 6.24 -5.07
CA LEU A 81 4.07 7.03 -3.85
C LEU A 81 5.42 7.04 -3.11
N ALA A 82 6.15 5.93 -3.07
CA ALA A 82 7.47 5.89 -2.43
C ALA A 82 8.45 6.85 -3.14
N ILE A 83 8.50 6.80 -4.48
CA ILE A 83 9.37 7.64 -5.31
C ILE A 83 8.97 9.11 -5.24
N THR A 84 7.66 9.37 -5.28
CA THR A 84 7.10 10.74 -5.24
C THR A 84 6.81 11.23 -3.83
N SER A 85 7.37 10.58 -2.79
CA SER A 85 7.16 10.93 -1.38
C SER A 85 7.37 12.42 -1.10
N HIS A 86 8.40 13.05 -1.68
CA HIS A 86 8.63 14.49 -1.56
C HIS A 86 7.43 15.37 -1.96
N LYS A 87 6.61 14.95 -2.93
CA LYS A 87 5.37 15.65 -3.32
C LYS A 87 4.31 15.56 -2.22
N ILE A 88 4.15 14.38 -1.62
CA ILE A 88 3.22 14.16 -0.50
C ILE A 88 3.65 14.99 0.70
N PHE A 89 4.93 14.95 1.07
CA PHE A 89 5.51 15.81 2.11
C PHE A 89 5.19 17.28 1.87
N SER A 90 5.48 17.81 0.68
CA SER A 90 5.20 19.21 0.35
C SER A 90 3.72 19.56 0.47
N ARG A 91 2.81 18.65 0.08
CA ARG A 91 1.36 18.85 0.24
C ARG A 91 0.96 18.87 1.72
N CYS A 92 1.43 17.91 2.52
CA CYS A 92 1.14 17.82 3.96
C CYS A 92 1.68 19.03 4.73
N GLU A 93 2.90 19.48 4.42
CA GLU A 93 3.51 20.67 5.00
C GLU A 93 2.69 21.94 4.71
N LYS A 94 2.21 22.10 3.45
CA LYS A 94 1.33 23.21 3.07
C LYS A 94 0.01 23.16 3.83
N ILE A 95 -0.58 21.98 3.97
CA ILE A 95 -1.83 21.79 4.72
C ILE A 95 -1.62 22.12 6.21
N ARG A 96 -0.55 21.61 6.83
CA ARG A 96 -0.20 21.91 8.22
C ARG A 96 -0.06 23.42 8.45
N ASN A 97 0.66 24.10 7.57
CA ASN A 97 0.86 25.55 7.66
C ASN A 97 -0.45 26.33 7.44
N ALA A 98 -1.32 25.86 6.54
CA ALA A 98 -2.65 26.44 6.35
C ALA A 98 -3.54 26.26 7.58
N PHE A 99 -3.57 25.06 8.19
CA PHE A 99 -4.27 24.84 9.46
C PHE A 99 -3.77 25.78 10.55
N LYS A 100 -2.44 25.92 10.71
CA LYS A 100 -1.86 26.85 11.68
C LYS A 100 -2.35 28.27 11.45
N LEU A 101 -2.30 28.76 10.21
CA LEU A 101 -2.71 30.11 9.86
C LEU A 101 -4.18 30.38 10.17
N TYR A 102 -5.09 29.51 9.72
CA TYR A 102 -6.53 29.77 9.85
C TYR A 102 -7.04 29.53 11.27
N LEU A 103 -6.48 28.55 12.00
CA LEU A 103 -6.82 28.34 13.40
C LEU A 103 -6.36 29.50 14.28
N ASP A 104 -5.17 30.05 14.03
CA ASP A 104 -4.65 31.24 14.74
C ASP A 104 -5.57 32.46 14.54
N GLN A 105 -5.99 32.72 13.30
CA GLN A 105 -6.95 33.79 12.99
C GLN A 105 -8.30 33.61 13.71
N ILE A 106 -8.80 32.36 13.79
CA ILE A 106 -10.07 32.06 14.47
C ILE A 106 -9.91 32.14 16.00
N GLN A 107 -8.75 31.79 16.56
CA GLN A 107 -8.51 31.75 18.00
C GLN A 107 -8.85 33.07 18.70
N HIS A 108 -8.55 34.20 18.07
CA HIS A 108 -8.73 35.53 18.65
C HIS A 108 -10.17 36.05 18.63
N VAL A 109 -11.07 35.39 17.90
CA VAL A 109 -12.45 35.84 17.74
C VAL A 109 -13.46 34.92 18.45
N VAL A 110 -13.03 33.79 19.00
CA VAL A 110 -13.91 32.82 19.67
C VAL A 110 -13.85 32.94 21.20
N PRO A 111 -14.84 32.40 21.94
CA PRO A 111 -14.81 32.37 23.40
C PRO A 111 -13.59 31.63 23.95
N ILE A 112 -13.12 32.04 25.14
CA ILE A 112 -11.94 31.49 25.82
C ILE A 112 -11.90 29.94 25.85
N PRO A 113 -13.00 29.21 26.16
CA PRO A 113 -12.97 27.75 26.17
C PRO A 113 -12.66 27.14 24.79
N LEU A 114 -13.12 27.77 23.71
CA LEU A 114 -12.86 27.31 22.34
C LEU A 114 -11.46 27.73 21.88
N ALA A 115 -11.02 28.94 22.25
CA ALA A 115 -9.65 29.40 22.02
C ALA A 115 -8.61 28.48 22.69
N ALA A 116 -8.90 27.96 23.89
CA ALA A 116 -8.03 26.98 24.57
C ALA A 116 -7.90 25.66 23.78
N LYS A 117 -9.01 25.14 23.23
CA LYS A 117 -8.98 23.94 22.38
C LYS A 117 -8.18 24.18 21.09
N ILE A 118 -8.39 25.34 20.45
CA ILE A 118 -7.63 25.74 19.27
C ILE A 118 -6.13 25.84 19.61
N SER A 119 -5.79 26.46 20.73
CA SER A 119 -4.40 26.60 21.17
C SER A 119 -3.70 25.25 21.36
N ALA A 120 -4.40 24.24 21.89
CA ALA A 120 -3.85 22.88 22.02
C ALA A 120 -3.57 22.24 20.64
N ILE A 121 -4.45 22.44 19.66
CA ILE A 121 -4.21 21.96 18.28
C ILE A 121 -3.02 22.70 17.65
N LEU A 122 -2.94 24.03 17.82
CA LEU A 122 -1.86 24.84 17.29
C LEU A 122 -0.48 24.47 17.87
N HIS A 123 -0.44 24.12 19.15
CA HIS A 123 0.76 23.63 19.81
C HIS A 123 1.25 22.34 19.12
N ASP A 124 0.39 21.34 18.99
CA ASP A 124 0.78 20.06 18.38
C ASP A 124 1.12 20.19 16.89
N LEU A 125 0.42 21.07 16.15
CA LEU A 125 0.76 21.40 14.76
C LEU A 125 2.14 22.05 14.62
N ARG A 126 2.65 22.72 15.67
CA ARG A 126 3.96 23.36 15.65
C ARG A 126 5.09 22.35 15.79
N ASP A 127 4.89 21.35 16.63
CA ASP A 127 5.88 20.32 16.93
C ASP A 127 5.83 19.14 15.95
N LEU A 128 4.75 19.02 15.17
CA LEU A 128 4.59 17.97 14.18
C LEU A 128 5.67 18.02 13.08
N LYS A 129 6.46 16.96 13.01
CA LYS A 129 7.38 16.67 11.92
C LYS A 129 6.95 15.42 11.19
N PHE A 130 6.57 15.54 9.92
CA PHE A 130 6.30 14.37 9.10
C PHE A 130 7.60 13.58 8.88
N SER A 131 7.52 12.26 8.93
CA SER A 131 8.63 11.34 8.69
C SER A 131 8.21 10.20 7.76
N LEU A 132 9.16 9.66 7.03
CA LEU A 132 8.97 8.51 6.15
C LEU A 132 9.42 7.24 6.86
N GLU A 133 8.69 6.15 6.69
CA GLU A 133 9.12 4.83 7.15
C GLU A 133 10.42 4.42 6.45
N SER A 134 11.35 3.82 7.19
CA SER A 134 12.69 3.46 6.66
C SER A 134 12.61 2.57 5.41
N ALA A 135 11.67 1.64 5.38
CA ALA A 135 11.44 0.77 4.23
C ALA A 135 11.04 1.54 2.96
N GLU A 136 10.22 2.59 3.09
CA GLU A 136 9.81 3.42 1.97
C GLU A 136 10.97 4.31 1.49
N GLY A 137 11.79 4.80 2.42
CA GLY A 137 13.02 5.53 2.12
C GLY A 137 14.02 4.68 1.33
N ASP A 138 14.22 3.44 1.75
CA ASP A 138 15.08 2.46 1.05
C ASP A 138 14.56 2.16 -0.36
N ALA A 139 13.25 1.89 -0.49
CA ALA A 139 12.61 1.63 -1.79
C ALA A 139 12.76 2.82 -2.73
N ARG A 140 12.58 4.05 -2.23
CA ARG A 140 12.81 5.27 -3.00
C ARG A 140 14.26 5.38 -3.46
N LYS A 141 15.22 5.15 -2.56
CA LYS A 141 16.65 5.29 -2.85
C LYS A 141 17.08 4.36 -3.98
N VAL A 142 16.73 3.07 -3.90
CA VAL A 142 17.17 2.10 -4.91
C VAL A 142 16.57 2.36 -6.28
N VAL A 143 15.31 2.80 -6.37
CA VAL A 143 14.68 3.11 -7.66
C VAL A 143 15.18 4.44 -8.21
N LEU A 144 15.40 5.47 -7.38
CA LEU A 144 15.97 6.74 -7.87
C LEU A 144 17.40 6.56 -8.38
N SER A 145 18.23 5.78 -7.70
CA SER A 145 19.58 5.46 -8.18
C SER A 145 19.57 4.69 -9.50
N LEU A 146 18.49 3.99 -9.84
CA LEU A 146 18.32 3.38 -11.16
C LEU A 146 17.99 4.43 -12.23
N PHE A 147 17.11 5.38 -11.91
CA PHE A 147 16.74 6.48 -12.81
C PHE A 147 17.89 7.44 -13.13
N GLU A 148 18.79 7.65 -12.17
CA GLU A 148 19.91 8.60 -12.29
C GLU A 148 21.16 7.99 -12.92
N LYS A 149 21.19 6.66 -13.13
CA LYS A 149 22.35 5.97 -13.68
C LYS A 149 22.34 6.00 -15.21
N ASP A 150 23.32 6.69 -15.79
CA ASP A 150 23.73 6.48 -17.18
C ASP A 150 24.51 5.17 -17.28
N LEU A 151 23.87 4.13 -17.81
CA LEU A 151 24.51 2.84 -18.05
C LEU A 151 24.67 2.63 -19.55
N SER A 152 25.89 2.29 -19.98
CA SER A 152 26.20 2.07 -21.40
C SER A 152 26.14 0.60 -21.83
N ASP A 153 26.10 -0.35 -20.89
CA ASP A 153 26.06 -1.80 -21.15
C ASP A 153 24.69 -2.39 -20.81
N SER A 154 24.06 -3.07 -21.78
CA SER A 154 22.70 -3.62 -21.65
C SER A 154 22.59 -4.69 -20.58
N ALA A 155 23.57 -5.60 -20.46
CA ALA A 155 23.52 -6.66 -19.44
C ALA A 155 23.63 -6.08 -18.02
N SER A 156 24.49 -5.07 -17.83
CA SER A 156 24.60 -4.35 -16.56
C SER A 156 23.31 -3.62 -16.18
N ILE A 157 22.58 -3.08 -17.17
CA ILE A 157 21.27 -2.43 -16.98
C ILE A 157 20.24 -3.43 -16.49
N GLU A 158 20.10 -4.58 -17.16
CA GLU A 158 19.05 -5.54 -16.81
C GLU A 158 19.21 -6.09 -15.40
N ASN A 159 20.45 -6.36 -14.98
CA ASN A 159 20.73 -6.80 -13.62
C ASN A 159 20.45 -5.68 -12.60
N ALA A 160 20.81 -4.43 -12.90
CA ALA A 160 20.53 -3.30 -12.03
C ALA A 160 19.02 -3.03 -11.88
N GLU A 161 18.26 -3.12 -12.98
CA GLU A 161 16.80 -3.01 -13.00
C GLU A 161 16.16 -4.07 -12.09
N LEU A 162 16.57 -5.34 -12.27
CA LEU A 162 16.05 -6.48 -11.50
C LEU A 162 16.33 -6.31 -10.00
N VAL A 163 17.57 -6.00 -9.62
CA VAL A 163 17.95 -5.83 -8.21
C VAL A 163 17.20 -4.67 -7.56
N ALA A 164 17.08 -3.53 -8.26
CA ALA A 164 16.38 -2.36 -7.75
C ALA A 164 14.89 -2.64 -7.55
N ILE A 165 14.21 -3.23 -8.54
CA ILE A 165 12.77 -3.50 -8.45
C ILE A 165 12.45 -4.59 -7.42
N GLN A 166 13.28 -5.63 -7.30
CA GLN A 166 13.11 -6.68 -6.30
C GLN A 166 13.29 -6.11 -4.88
N THR A 167 14.30 -5.25 -4.68
CA THR A 167 14.51 -4.58 -3.39
C THR A 167 13.33 -3.67 -3.05
N ALA A 168 12.89 -2.83 -4.00
CA ALA A 168 11.78 -1.91 -3.78
C ALA A 168 10.46 -2.64 -3.50
N THR A 169 10.13 -3.66 -4.29
CA THR A 169 8.90 -4.45 -4.09
C THR A 169 8.89 -5.19 -2.77
N SER A 170 10.03 -5.78 -2.35
CA SER A 170 10.17 -6.40 -1.02
C SER A 170 9.95 -5.39 0.11
N ARG A 171 10.64 -4.24 0.06
CA ARG A 171 10.50 -3.16 1.06
C ARG A 171 9.07 -2.60 1.16
N LEU A 172 8.34 -2.56 0.04
CA LEU A 172 6.96 -2.06 -0.01
C LEU A 172 5.90 -3.15 0.24
N GLY A 173 6.32 -4.39 0.52
CA GLY A 173 5.41 -5.53 0.74
C GLY A 173 4.61 -5.91 -0.50
N ILE A 174 5.16 -5.70 -1.71
CA ILE A 174 4.62 -6.16 -2.99
C ILE A 174 5.24 -7.52 -3.29
N VAL A 175 4.88 -8.51 -2.47
CA VAL A 175 5.57 -9.80 -2.43
C VAL A 175 4.82 -10.93 -3.14
N SER A 176 3.49 -10.91 -3.09
CA SER A 176 2.67 -11.94 -3.72
C SER A 176 2.35 -11.60 -5.18
N GLN A 177 2.06 -12.63 -5.98
CA GLN A 177 1.60 -12.45 -7.36
C GLN A 177 0.31 -11.61 -7.43
N PHE A 178 -0.58 -11.77 -6.45
CA PHE A 178 -1.77 -10.92 -6.33
C PHE A 178 -1.42 -9.46 -6.05
N ALA A 179 -0.51 -9.18 -5.09
CA ALA A 179 -0.07 -7.82 -4.78
C ALA A 179 0.58 -7.15 -6.01
N LEU A 180 1.37 -7.89 -6.77
CA LEU A 180 1.98 -7.42 -8.01
C LEU A 180 0.93 -7.08 -9.09
N LEU A 181 -0.11 -7.92 -9.25
CA LEU A 181 -1.20 -7.66 -10.20
C LEU A 181 -1.98 -6.39 -9.81
N VAL A 182 -2.31 -6.24 -8.54
CA VAL A 182 -2.96 -5.03 -8.01
C VAL A 182 -2.11 -3.79 -8.26
N GLU A 183 -0.81 -3.89 -8.05
CA GLU A 183 0.12 -2.78 -8.27
C GLU A 183 0.19 -2.38 -9.75
N LYS A 184 0.32 -3.36 -10.66
CA LYS A 184 0.29 -3.12 -12.12
C LYS A 184 -1.01 -2.45 -12.57
N ALA A 185 -2.16 -2.96 -12.11
CA ALA A 185 -3.47 -2.38 -12.43
C ALA A 185 -3.60 -0.96 -11.90
N THR A 186 -3.05 -0.69 -10.71
CA THR A 186 -3.06 0.64 -10.09
C THR A 186 -2.20 1.63 -10.90
N LEU A 187 -0.98 1.24 -11.29
CA LEU A 187 -0.12 2.06 -12.14
C LEU A 187 -0.77 2.36 -13.48
N LYS A 188 -1.36 1.35 -14.14
CA LYS A 188 -2.08 1.53 -15.40
C LYS A 188 -3.23 2.53 -15.26
N ARG A 189 -4.06 2.37 -14.23
CA ARG A 189 -5.16 3.31 -13.93
C ARG A 189 -4.67 4.74 -13.67
N GLN A 190 -3.53 4.91 -13.00
CA GLN A 190 -2.93 6.23 -12.80
C GLN A 190 -2.41 6.82 -14.10
N LEU A 191 -1.79 6.00 -14.95
CA LEU A 191 -1.31 6.40 -16.26
C LEU A 191 -2.47 6.86 -17.17
N ASP A 192 -3.58 6.13 -17.17
CA ASP A 192 -4.79 6.48 -17.94
C ASP A 192 -5.41 7.82 -17.48
N LYS A 193 -5.23 8.18 -16.19
CA LYS A 193 -5.68 9.46 -15.61
C LYS A 193 -4.68 10.59 -15.78
N ALA A 194 -3.40 10.28 -16.06
CA ALA A 194 -2.36 11.29 -16.16
C ALA A 194 -2.60 12.13 -17.42
N ASN A 195 -3.04 13.37 -17.24
CA ASN A 195 -3.20 14.32 -18.34
C ASN A 195 -1.86 14.51 -19.08
N TYR A 196 -1.94 14.80 -20.38
CA TYR A 196 -0.79 15.06 -21.26
C TYR A 196 0.13 16.20 -20.78
N THR A 197 -0.27 16.98 -19.77
CA THR A 197 0.45 18.16 -19.28
C THR A 197 1.66 17.83 -18.40
N ASN A 198 1.73 16.63 -17.80
CA ASN A 198 2.85 16.25 -16.92
C ASN A 198 3.67 15.08 -17.49
N GLN A 199 4.45 15.37 -18.54
CA GLN A 199 5.25 14.37 -19.26
C GLN A 199 6.23 13.61 -18.35
N LYS A 200 6.76 14.25 -17.31
CA LYS A 200 7.66 13.60 -16.34
C LYS A 200 6.95 12.57 -15.46
N GLU A 201 5.73 12.90 -15.02
CA GLU A 201 4.89 11.96 -14.25
C GLU A 201 4.44 10.79 -15.10
N LYS A 202 4.04 11.05 -16.35
CA LYS A 202 3.70 10.02 -17.31
C LYS A 202 4.87 9.07 -17.57
N GLY A 203 6.05 9.61 -17.86
CA GLY A 203 7.26 8.80 -18.08
C GLY A 203 7.67 7.97 -16.87
N LEU A 204 7.51 8.51 -15.65
CA LEU A 204 7.73 7.75 -14.42
C LEU A 204 6.74 6.58 -14.30
N LEU A 205 5.45 6.82 -14.52
CA LEU A 205 4.42 5.76 -14.45
C LEU A 205 4.65 4.67 -15.50
N GLU A 206 5.00 5.05 -16.73
CA GLU A 206 5.34 4.13 -17.82
C GLU A 206 6.56 3.27 -17.47
N TYR A 207 7.62 3.88 -16.95
CA TYR A 207 8.83 3.16 -16.57
C TYR A 207 8.59 2.18 -15.42
N LEU A 208 7.84 2.59 -14.38
CA LEU A 208 7.49 1.71 -13.27
C LEU A 208 6.64 0.52 -13.73
N LEU A 209 5.69 0.76 -14.63
CA LEU A 209 4.88 -0.30 -15.20
C LEU A 209 5.73 -1.27 -16.03
N TYR A 210 6.65 -0.75 -16.84
CA TYR A 210 7.63 -1.54 -17.60
C TYR A 210 8.45 -2.46 -16.68
N LEU A 211 9.05 -1.92 -15.60
CA LEU A 211 9.85 -2.72 -14.67
C LEU A 211 9.06 -3.89 -14.06
N LEU A 212 7.81 -3.64 -13.66
CA LEU A 212 6.95 -4.70 -13.11
C LEU A 212 6.54 -5.73 -14.17
N ILE A 213 6.34 -5.33 -15.42
CA ILE A 213 6.02 -6.25 -16.52
C ILE A 213 7.23 -7.13 -16.84
N LYS A 214 8.41 -6.52 -17.03
CA LYS A 214 9.65 -7.20 -17.39
C LYS A 214 10.09 -8.20 -16.32
N HIS A 215 10.15 -7.77 -15.06
CA HIS A 215 10.71 -8.59 -13.96
C HIS A 215 9.67 -9.31 -13.12
N GLY A 216 8.37 -9.14 -13.40
CA GLY A 216 7.29 -9.61 -12.54
C GLY A 216 7.29 -11.12 -12.23
N LYS A 217 7.69 -11.96 -13.19
CA LYS A 217 7.79 -13.42 -12.99
C LYS A 217 8.88 -13.78 -11.98
N ILE A 218 10.03 -13.13 -12.08
CA ILE A 218 11.22 -13.38 -11.25
C ILE A 218 10.96 -12.89 -9.82
N ILE A 219 10.34 -11.72 -9.66
CA ILE A 219 9.96 -11.14 -8.36
C ILE A 219 9.10 -12.13 -7.55
N CYS A 220 8.16 -12.84 -8.21
CA CYS A 220 7.29 -13.81 -7.54
C CYS A 220 8.01 -15.14 -7.21
N GLN A 221 8.96 -15.58 -8.04
CA GLN A 221 9.65 -16.86 -7.87
C GLN A 221 10.67 -16.84 -6.72
N PHE A 222 11.45 -15.75 -6.58
CA PHE A 222 12.45 -15.62 -5.52
C PHE A 222 11.86 -15.63 -4.11
N GLN A 223 10.58 -15.30 -3.97
CA GLN A 223 9.91 -15.13 -2.68
C GLN A 223 9.11 -16.37 -2.27
N ASN A 224 8.72 -17.23 -3.22
CA ASN A 224 8.20 -18.57 -2.92
C ASN A 224 9.32 -19.56 -2.55
N GLY A 225 10.56 -19.34 -3.01
CA GLY A 225 11.71 -20.20 -2.70
C GLY A 225 12.23 -20.09 -1.26
N SER A 226 11.81 -19.08 -0.50
CA SER A 226 12.24 -18.87 0.90
C SER A 226 11.58 -19.84 1.89
N HIS A 227 10.60 -20.62 1.46
CA HIS A 227 9.91 -21.62 2.29
C HIS A 227 10.18 -23.08 1.91
N SER A 228 11.07 -23.37 0.94
CA SER A 228 11.32 -24.77 0.52
C SER A 228 12.79 -25.23 0.57
N LEU A 229 13.68 -24.50 1.21
CA LEU A 229 15.08 -24.95 1.38
C LEU A 229 15.32 -25.54 2.77
N GLN A 230 14.55 -26.58 3.11
CA GLN A 230 14.96 -27.64 4.05
C GLN A 230 14.31 -28.95 3.63
N HIS A 231 14.82 -29.56 2.56
CA HIS A 231 15.13 -30.99 2.56
C HIS A 231 15.97 -31.30 1.31
N GLU A 232 17.29 -31.16 1.47
CA GLU A 232 18.24 -31.79 0.57
C GLU A 232 18.19 -33.32 0.72
N TYR A 233 18.12 -33.98 -0.43
CA TYR A 233 18.82 -35.22 -0.78
C TYR A 233 19.47 -36.03 0.36
N HIS A 234 18.84 -37.15 0.72
CA HIS A 234 19.43 -38.50 0.58
C HIS A 234 18.44 -39.53 1.15
N HIS A 235 17.87 -40.37 0.29
CA HIS A 235 18.16 -41.82 0.31
C HIS A 235 17.54 -42.49 -0.92
N GLN A 236 18.41 -43.04 -1.76
CA GLN A 236 18.07 -43.99 -2.80
C GLN A 236 18.03 -45.40 -2.18
N SER A 237 17.22 -46.29 -2.76
CA SER A 237 16.94 -47.67 -2.29
C SER A 237 15.91 -47.68 -1.15
N ILE A 238 14.76 -48.36 -1.23
CA ILE A 238 14.45 -49.68 -1.80
C ILE A 238 13.00 -49.65 -2.29
N LYS A 239 12.76 -50.09 -3.53
CA LYS A 239 11.41 -50.41 -4.02
C LYS A 239 11.33 -51.93 -4.06
N GLN A 240 10.95 -52.54 -2.93
CA GLN A 240 10.54 -53.93 -2.87
C GLN A 240 9.65 -54.15 -1.65
N ASP A 241 8.56 -54.86 -1.91
CA ASP A 241 7.67 -55.58 -0.99
C ASP A 241 6.58 -54.79 -0.26
N LEU A 242 5.52 -54.50 -1.02
CA LEU A 242 4.15 -54.62 -0.49
C LEU A 242 3.84 -56.11 -0.32
N LEU A 243 4.19 -56.68 0.83
CA LEU A 243 3.56 -57.90 1.31
C LEU A 243 2.55 -57.51 2.39
N VAL A 244 1.30 -57.72 1.98
CA VAL A 244 0.10 -57.75 2.81
C VAL A 244 0.19 -59.02 3.66
N ASP A 245 0.26 -58.88 4.97
CA ASP A 245 -0.02 -59.97 5.90
C ASP A 245 -0.99 -59.46 6.97
N GLU A 246 -2.28 -59.78 6.79
CA GLU A 246 -3.10 -60.26 7.90
C GLU A 246 -4.39 -60.90 7.34
N ALA A 247 -4.38 -62.23 7.20
CA ALA A 247 -5.49 -63.11 7.60
C ALA A 247 -5.16 -64.57 7.26
N MET A 248 -4.72 -65.31 8.27
CA MET A 248 -4.81 -66.76 8.32
C MET A 248 -6.25 -67.16 8.64
N SER A 249 -6.90 -67.97 7.80
CA SER A 249 -7.40 -69.29 8.20
C SER A 249 -8.22 -69.97 7.09
N GLU A 250 -7.70 -71.13 6.68
CA GLU A 250 -8.41 -72.39 6.46
C GLU A 250 -9.21 -72.68 5.17
N ASN A 251 -8.85 -73.87 4.66
CA ASN A 251 -9.65 -74.88 3.96
C ASN A 251 -9.70 -74.88 2.41
N GLN A 252 -8.80 -75.73 1.88
CA GLN A 252 -9.10 -76.95 1.12
C GLN A 252 -9.73 -76.88 -0.29
N VAL A 253 -9.02 -77.54 -1.20
CA VAL A 253 -9.51 -78.50 -2.23
C VAL A 253 -9.63 -78.02 -3.70
N ASN A 254 -8.67 -78.55 -4.48
CA ASN A 254 -8.70 -79.11 -5.85
C ASN A 254 -9.05 -78.30 -7.11
N GLY A 255 -8.17 -78.53 -8.11
CA GLY A 255 -8.48 -78.72 -9.53
C GLY A 255 -8.56 -77.44 -10.35
N SER A 256 -8.16 -77.37 -11.63
CA SER A 256 -7.52 -78.29 -12.56
C SER A 256 -7.36 -77.50 -13.87
N ILE A 257 -6.29 -77.76 -14.63
CA ILE A 257 -6.24 -77.75 -16.12
C ILE A 257 -6.29 -76.38 -16.85
N ASP A 258 -5.08 -75.93 -17.23
CA ASP A 258 -4.57 -75.77 -18.61
C ASP A 258 -5.14 -74.76 -19.65
N PRO A 259 -4.31 -74.43 -20.68
CA PRO A 259 -4.22 -73.09 -21.28
C PRO A 259 -4.63 -73.04 -22.76
N LYS A 260 -4.67 -71.82 -23.35
CA LYS A 260 -4.51 -71.52 -24.79
C LYS A 260 -4.39 -70.00 -24.96
N ALA A 261 -3.29 -69.41 -25.42
CA ALA A 261 -2.65 -69.44 -26.75
C ALA A 261 -3.31 -68.51 -27.79
N GLY A 262 -2.48 -67.65 -28.40
CA GLY A 262 -2.75 -66.83 -29.59
C GLY A 262 -3.17 -65.38 -29.27
N ASP A 263 -2.72 -64.34 -29.94
CA ASP A 263 -1.84 -64.20 -31.10
C ASP A 263 -1.43 -62.72 -31.24
N LEU A 264 -0.41 -62.50 -32.07
CA LEU A 264 0.31 -61.28 -32.42
C LEU A 264 -0.52 -60.28 -33.28
N GLY A 265 -0.06 -59.02 -33.30
CA GLY A 265 -0.41 -58.01 -34.32
C GLY A 265 -0.33 -56.58 -33.78
N LEU A 266 0.82 -55.91 -33.71
CA LEU A 266 1.47 -55.11 -34.77
C LEU A 266 0.59 -54.05 -35.48
N LEU A 267 1.07 -52.81 -35.38
CA LEU A 267 1.01 -51.69 -36.34
C LEU A 267 -0.32 -50.94 -36.51
N SER A 268 -0.39 -49.72 -35.94
CA SER A 268 -0.08 -48.46 -36.64
C SER A 268 0.02 -47.31 -35.66
#